data_AF-A0A497FKX5-F1
#
_entry.id   AF-A0A497FKX5-F1
#
_cell.length_a   1.000
_cell.length_b   1.000
_cell.length_c   1.000
_cell.angle_alpha   90.00
_cell.angle_beta   90.00
_cell.angle_gamma   90.00
#
_symmetry.space_group_name_H-M   'P 1'
#
loop_
_entity.id
_entity.type
_entity.pdbx_description
1 polymer ?
#
loop_
_entity_poly.entity_id
_entity_poly.type
_entity_poly.pdbx_seq_one_letter_code
_entity_poly.pdbx_strand_id
1 'polypeptide(L)'
;MKLHEFKAKWMSRLALYEPRNERERELRDLLINSKLNPLRLMTLPNLAHTLYLIVTREDVSDDLKELCLAMLRDIQEIEGGE
;
A
#
# COMPACT_ATOMS: atom_id res chain seq x y z
N MET A 1 -12.78 -3.46 7.87
CA MET A 1 -11.54 -3.88 8.58
C MET A 1 -11.10 -2.77 9.54
N LYS A 2 -10.42 -3.05 10.67
CA LYS A 2 -9.86 -2.00 11.54
C LYS A 2 -8.48 -1.53 11.06
N LEU A 3 -8.11 -0.27 11.33
CA LEU A 3 -6.83 0.32 10.88
C LEU A 3 -5.59 -0.48 11.30
N HIS A 4 -5.58 -1.06 12.51
CA HIS A 4 -4.43 -1.84 12.99
C HIS A 4 -4.31 -3.19 12.27
N GLU A 5 -5.43 -3.83 11.92
CA GLU A 5 -5.47 -5.07 11.12
C GLU A 5 -4.94 -4.80 9.71
N PHE A 6 -5.37 -3.67 9.11
CA PHE A 6 -4.86 -3.19 7.84
C PHE A 6 -3.34 -3.00 7.85
N LYS A 7 -2.82 -2.28 8.86
CA LYS A 7 -1.38 -2.06 9.02
C LYS A 7 -0.62 -3.38 9.08
N ALA A 8 -1.05 -4.29 9.96
CA ALA A 8 -0.38 -5.57 10.16
C ALA A 8 -0.38 -6.39 8.86
N LYS A 9 -1.53 -6.53 8.20
CA LYS A 9 -1.69 -7.24 6.93
C LYS A 9 -0.71 -6.73 5.86
N TRP A 10 -0.69 -5.42 5.63
CA TRP A 10 0.08 -4.85 4.53
C TRP A 10 1.57 -4.71 4.83
N MET A 11 1.95 -4.47 6.08
CA MET A 11 3.35 -4.54 6.49
C MET A 11 3.92 -5.95 6.25
N SER A 12 3.21 -7.00 6.65
CA SER A 12 3.66 -8.38 6.43
C SER A 12 3.72 -8.75 4.95
N ARG A 13 2.71 -8.41 4.15
CA ARG A 13 2.71 -8.72 2.71
C ARG A 13 3.83 -8.00 1.96
N LEU A 14 4.07 -6.72 2.25
CA LEU A 14 5.17 -5.98 1.62
C LEU A 14 6.54 -6.45 2.09
N ALA A 15 6.71 -6.85 3.36
CA ALA A 15 7.97 -7.41 3.84
C ALA A 15 8.35 -8.73 3.14
N LEU A 16 7.35 -9.51 2.72
CA LEU A 16 7.53 -10.76 1.97
C LEU A 16 7.57 -10.55 0.44
N TYR A 17 7.29 -9.34 -0.04
CA TYR A 17 7.36 -9.04 -1.47
C TYR A 17 8.80 -8.92 -1.92
N GLU A 18 9.17 -9.72 -2.93
CA GLU A 18 10.47 -9.71 -3.59
C GLU A 18 10.45 -8.74 -4.79
N PRO A 19 11.11 -7.57 -4.70
CA PRO A 19 11.12 -6.60 -5.79
C PRO A 19 11.94 -7.13 -6.98
N ARG A 20 11.40 -6.99 -8.19
CA ARG A 20 12.05 -7.41 -9.44
C ARG A 20 13.10 -6.43 -9.94
N ASN A 21 13.02 -5.17 -9.50
CA ASN A 21 13.97 -4.13 -9.87
C ASN A 21 14.17 -3.12 -8.71
N GLU A 22 15.15 -2.23 -8.86
CA GLU A 22 15.47 -1.23 -7.84
C GLU A 22 14.28 -0.29 -7.57
N ARG A 23 13.53 0.06 -8.62
CA ARG A 23 12.38 0.97 -8.48
C ARG A 23 11.28 0.37 -7.59
N GLU A 24 10.97 -0.90 -7.76
CA GLU A 24 10.02 -1.61 -6.92
C GLU A 24 10.50 -1.73 -5.47
N ARG A 25 11.82 -1.87 -5.27
CA ARG A 25 12.41 -1.89 -3.92
C ARG A 25 12.19 -0.54 -3.24
N GLU A 26 12.49 0.56 -3.91
CA GLU A 26 12.25 1.91 -3.42
C GLU A 26 10.78 2.15 -3.07
N LEU A 27 9.87 1.72 -3.95
CA LEU A 27 8.43 1.87 -3.74
C LEU A 27 7.92 1.02 -2.57
N ARG A 28 8.38 -0.22 -2.45
CA ARG A 28 8.09 -1.07 -1.29
C ARG A 28 8.56 -0.41 0.01
N ASP A 29 9.79 0.08 0.02
CA ASP A 29 10.37 0.70 1.21
C ASP A 29 9.67 2.02 1.56
N LEU A 30 9.26 2.82 0.57
CA LEU A 30 8.40 3.99 0.74
C LEU A 30 7.05 3.61 1.38
N LEU A 31 6.39 2.57 0.87
CA LEU A 31 5.10 2.12 1.38
C LEU A 31 5.23 1.65 2.84
N ILE A 32 6.25 0.85 3.17
CA ILE A 32 6.49 0.36 4.53
C ILE A 32 6.83 1.53 5.46
N ASN A 33 7.91 2.27 5.16
CA ASN A 33 8.52 3.19 6.12
C ASN A 33 7.78 4.52 6.21
N SER A 34 7.32 5.04 5.07
CA SER A 34 6.80 6.41 4.98
C SER A 34 5.28 6.48 4.91
N LYS A 35 4.60 5.40 4.51
CA LYS A 35 3.14 5.39 4.40
C LYS A 35 2.47 4.56 5.48
N LEU A 36 2.81 3.28 5.62
CA LEU A 36 2.16 2.35 6.54
C LEU A 36 2.58 2.56 7.99
N ASN A 37 3.88 2.68 8.27
CA ASN A 37 4.37 2.85 9.64
C ASN A 37 3.72 4.06 10.35
N PRO A 38 3.74 5.29 9.78
CA PRO A 38 3.10 6.45 10.40
C PRO A 38 1.58 6.55 10.16
N LEU A 39 0.95 5.58 9.48
CA LEU A 39 -0.46 5.70 9.04
C LEU A 39 -1.41 5.95 10.21
N ARG A 40 -2.29 6.93 10.03
CA ARG A 40 -3.46 7.26 10.86
C ARG A 40 -4.70 7.31 9.97
N LEU A 41 -5.90 7.27 10.56
CA LEU A 41 -7.16 7.36 9.79
C LEU A 41 -7.18 8.59 8.89
N MET A 42 -6.81 9.77 9.43
CA MET A 42 -6.77 11.03 8.68
C MET A 42 -5.77 11.04 7.51
N THR A 43 -4.83 10.10 7.45
CA THR A 43 -3.82 10.01 6.38
C THR A 43 -4.11 8.88 5.39
N LEU A 44 -5.22 8.13 5.56
CA LEU A 44 -5.64 7.10 4.60
C LEU A 44 -5.79 7.63 3.17
N PRO A 45 -6.39 8.82 2.93
CA PRO A 45 -6.49 9.35 1.58
C PRO A 45 -5.13 9.61 0.92
N ASN A 46 -4.11 9.97 1.71
CA ASN A 46 -2.75 10.17 1.19
C ASN A 46 -2.11 8.84 0.76
N LEU A 47 -2.33 7.76 1.53
CA LEU A 47 -1.89 6.42 1.15
C LEU A 47 -2.61 5.97 -0.12
N ALA A 48 -3.94 6.10 -0.18
CA ALA A 48 -4.73 5.74 -1.35
C ALA A 48 -4.24 6.47 -2.61
N HIS A 49 -4.00 7.77 -2.51
CA HIS A 49 -3.44 8.54 -3.62
C HIS A 49 -2.06 8.04 -4.05
N THR A 50 -1.19 7.71 -3.10
CA THR A 50 0.14 7.15 -3.40
C THR A 50 0.02 5.82 -4.15
N LEU A 51 -0.83 4.91 -3.67
CA LEU A 51 -1.07 3.61 -4.30
C LEU A 51 -1.61 3.77 -5.72
N TYR A 52 -2.54 4.69 -5.93
CA TYR A 52 -3.08 5.00 -7.25
C TYR A 52 -2.00 5.49 -8.22
N LEU A 53 -1.09 6.36 -7.77
CA LEU A 53 0.03 6.83 -8.59
C LEU A 53 0.98 5.69 -8.97
N ILE A 54 1.29 4.79 -8.02
CA ILE A 54 2.11 3.61 -8.32
C ILE A 54 1.47 2.76 -9.42
N VAL A 55 0.18 2.46 -9.28
CA VAL A 55 -0.54 1.62 -10.25
C VAL A 55 -0.59 2.26 -11.64
N THR A 56 -0.77 3.58 -11.73
CA THR A 56 -1.07 4.28 -12.99
C THR A 56 0.14 4.91 -13.69
N ARG A 57 1.23 5.17 -12.96
CA ARG A 57 2.37 5.94 -13.49
C ARG A 57 3.72 5.25 -13.38
N GLU A 58 3.87 4.24 -12.55
CA GLU A 58 5.15 3.54 -12.37
C GLU A 58 5.23 2.34 -13.31
N ASP A 59 6.41 2.16 -13.92
CA ASP A 59 6.74 0.95 -14.68
C ASP A 59 7.19 -0.15 -13.71
N VAL A 60 6.18 -0.79 -13.12
CA VAL A 60 6.34 -1.88 -12.15
C VAL A 60 5.55 -3.11 -12.60
N SER A 61 5.97 -4.25 -12.08
CA SER A 61 5.35 -5.55 -12.31
C SER A 61 3.89 -5.58 -11.92
N ASP A 62 3.16 -6.48 -12.58
CA ASP A 62 1.77 -6.73 -12.28
C ASP A 62 1.57 -7.20 -10.83
N ASP A 63 2.53 -7.95 -10.27
CA ASP A 63 2.52 -8.36 -8.85
C ASP A 63 2.45 -7.15 -7.90
N LEU A 64 3.28 -6.11 -8.12
CA LEU A 64 3.23 -4.91 -7.29
C LEU A 64 1.95 -4.11 -7.51
N LYS A 65 1.48 -4.02 -8.76
CA LYS A 65 0.20 -3.36 -9.08
C LYS A 65 -0.96 -4.06 -8.39
N GLU A 66 -1.00 -5.38 -8.40
CA GLU A 66 -2.02 -6.18 -7.73
C GLU A 66 -1.98 -5.99 -6.22
N LEU A 67 -0.79 -5.95 -5.61
CA LEU A 67 -0.64 -5.61 -4.19
C LEU A 67 -1.21 -4.23 -3.88
N CYS A 68 -0.90 -3.22 -4.70
CA CYS A 68 -1.41 -1.85 -4.51
C CYS A 68 -2.93 -1.77 -4.70
N LEU A 69 -3.48 -2.45 -5.72
CA LEU A 69 -4.92 -2.50 -5.99
C LEU A 69 -5.68 -3.21 -4.87
N ALA A 70 -5.16 -4.33 -4.37
CA ALA A 70 -5.76 -5.02 -3.24
C ALA A 70 -5.70 -4.16 -1.97
N MET A 71 -4.63 -3.39 -1.77
CA MET A 71 -4.53 -2.43 -0.67
C MET A 71 -5.55 -1.29 -0.80
N LEU A 72 -5.79 -0.78 -2.01
CA LEU A 72 -6.83 0.22 -2.26
C LEU A 72 -8.23 -0.28 -1.90
N ARG A 73 -8.57 -1.54 -2.24
CA ARG A 73 -9.87 -2.15 -1.87
C ARG A 73 -10.03 -2.23 -0.36
N ASP A 74 -8.98 -2.68 0.33
CA ASP A 74 -8.95 -2.73 1.79
C ASP A 74 -9.13 -1.34 2.44
N ILE A 75 -8.61 -0.26 1.82
CA ILE A 75 -8.85 1.12 2.29
C ILE A 75 -10.32 1.49 2.13
N GLN A 76 -10.95 1.15 1.00
CA GLN A 76 -12.37 1.39 0.78
C GLN A 76 -13.25 0.68 1.81
N GLU A 77 -12.87 -0.52 2.26
CA GLU A 77 -13.57 -1.22 3.35
C GLU A 77 -13.39 -0.58 4.72
N ILE A 78 -12.31 0.19 4.94
CA ILE A 78 -12.14 0.99 6.17
C ILE A 78 -13.01 2.25 6.09
N GLU A 79 -13.05 2.92 4.94
CA GLU A 79 -13.79 4.16 4.75
C GLU A 79 -15.31 3.94 4.64
N GLY A 80 -15.75 2.84 4.01
CA GLY A 80 -17.17 2.50 3.81
C GLY A 80 -17.80 1.69 4.95
N GLY A 81 -17.07 1.46 6.04
CA GLY A 81 -17.54 0.71 7.22
C GLY A 81 -18.21 1.58 8.29
N GLU A 82 -18.80 2.72 7.91
CA GLU A 82 -19.69 3.54 8.77
C GLU A 82 -21.12 3.01 8.77
#